data_AF-A0A5C8PVB0-F1
#
_entry.id   AF-A0A5C8PVB0-F1
#
_cell.length_a   1.000
_cell.length_b   1.000
_cell.length_c   1.000
_cell.angle_alpha   90.00
_cell.angle_beta   90.00
_cell.angle_gamma   90.00
#
_symmetry.space_group_name_H-M   'P 1'
#
loop_
_entity.id
_entity.type
_entity.pdbx_description
1 polymer ?
#
loop_
_entity_poly.entity_id
_entity_poly.type
_entity_poly.pdbx_seq_one_letter_code
_entity_poly.pdbx_strand_id
1 'polypeptide(L)'
;MTFEPDAPLSRPTQPWWRRALGWRPKLSWSGTAAVLVPKGRWKRVAAVLILIPIVYYVGGGLWLHRIDDRPDFEPQNVQPGESRAVAVAAALITREVDDHHWTPMDPFFLPGAWLDNMPNYQAGIMKALARFGVEMRDQLARSRGSSPQDPDLDRAAARLNADPRQWVWTPSMSIWPSVTATSQYRDGRAALIAYNKRLAAGQASFERRADNLQAFLERVASDIGSTSAQIDRHIHDHGGDLLDFYADNLFYANKGQLYAYYMLLKELGNDYQSVLRERDMAGPWAQMMDTFRTAATLQPWVVVNGAADSQFLPSHLVAQGFYLLRARTQLREVADILRK
;
A
#
# COMPACT_ATOMS: atom_id res chain seq x y z
N MET A 1 -82.12 -25.66 46.95
CA MET A 1 -82.09 -25.22 45.54
C MET A 1 -80.64 -25.07 45.15
N THR A 2 -80.19 -26.00 44.31
CA THR A 2 -78.83 -26.11 43.76
C THR A 2 -78.67 -25.15 42.59
N PHE A 3 -77.56 -24.40 42.55
CA PHE A 3 -77.11 -23.71 41.36
C PHE A 3 -75.78 -24.34 40.93
N GLU A 4 -75.81 -24.88 39.71
CA GLU A 4 -74.79 -25.66 39.04
C GLU A 4 -74.22 -24.77 37.91
N PRO A 5 -72.89 -24.61 37.77
CA PRO A 5 -72.33 -23.76 36.73
C PRO A 5 -71.99 -24.53 35.45
N ASP A 6 -72.45 -23.97 34.34
CA ASP A 6 -71.85 -23.83 33.01
C ASP A 6 -71.23 -25.04 32.28
N ALA A 7 -71.88 -25.34 31.15
CA ALA A 7 -71.40 -26.21 30.08
C ALA A 7 -70.14 -25.63 29.38
N PRO A 8 -69.12 -26.44 29.07
CA PRO A 8 -67.97 -25.98 28.30
C PRO A 8 -68.23 -25.99 26.79
N LEU A 9 -67.77 -24.92 26.13
CA LEU A 9 -67.68 -24.76 24.68
C LEU A 9 -66.91 -25.91 24.01
N SER A 10 -67.44 -26.35 22.87
CA SER A 10 -66.90 -27.42 22.02
C SER A 10 -65.50 -27.08 21.48
N ARG A 11 -64.58 -28.05 21.57
CA ARG A 11 -63.24 -27.96 20.96
C ARG A 11 -63.33 -28.17 19.44
N PRO A 12 -62.53 -27.45 18.63
CA PRO A 12 -62.48 -27.69 17.19
C PRO A 12 -61.91 -29.08 16.90
N THR A 13 -62.53 -29.78 15.96
CA THR A 13 -62.14 -31.09 15.46
C THR A 13 -60.76 -31.05 14.81
N GLN A 14 -59.91 -32.04 15.11
CA GLN A 14 -58.60 -32.16 14.47
C GLN A 14 -58.76 -32.33 12.95
N PRO A 15 -57.89 -31.71 12.14
CA PRO A 15 -57.98 -31.79 10.69
C PRO A 15 -57.61 -33.19 10.17
N TRP A 16 -58.35 -33.61 9.14
CA TRP A 16 -58.39 -34.97 8.57
C TRP A 16 -57.07 -35.49 7.97
N TRP A 17 -56.09 -34.63 7.71
CA TRP A 17 -54.78 -35.02 7.14
C TRP A 17 -53.89 -35.79 8.12
N ARG A 18 -54.15 -35.73 9.44
CA ARG A 18 -53.38 -36.48 10.45
C ARG A 18 -53.66 -37.99 10.49
N ARG A 19 -54.67 -38.49 9.74
CA ARG A 19 -54.95 -39.93 9.60
C ARG A 19 -54.31 -40.57 8.35
N ALA A 20 -53.83 -39.78 7.38
CA ALA A 20 -53.33 -40.29 6.10
C ALA A 20 -51.82 -40.58 6.08
N LEU A 21 -51.03 -40.03 7.01
CA LEU A 21 -49.65 -40.45 7.25
C LEU A 21 -49.56 -41.10 8.62
N GLY A 22 -49.36 -42.42 8.65
CA GLY A 22 -49.16 -43.22 9.87
C GLY A 22 -47.85 -42.92 10.59
N TRP A 23 -47.58 -41.65 10.88
CA TRP A 23 -46.36 -41.20 11.53
C TRP A 23 -46.67 -40.81 12.98
N ARG A 24 -46.40 -41.76 13.89
CA ARG A 24 -46.29 -41.48 15.33
C ARG A 24 -44.81 -41.29 15.64
N PRO A 25 -44.31 -40.08 15.96
CA PRO A 25 -42.97 -39.98 16.51
C PRO A 25 -43.02 -40.55 17.93
N LYS A 26 -42.59 -41.80 18.11
CA LYS A 26 -42.16 -42.28 19.42
C LYS A 26 -40.82 -41.63 19.71
N LEU A 27 -40.85 -40.39 20.20
CA LEU A 27 -39.67 -39.81 20.83
C LEU A 27 -39.59 -40.37 22.25
N SER A 28 -39.08 -41.60 22.40
CA SER A 28 -38.64 -42.07 23.70
C SER A 28 -37.32 -41.38 24.00
N TRP A 29 -37.34 -40.42 24.92
CA TRP A 29 -36.14 -39.81 25.49
C TRP A 29 -35.52 -40.81 26.48
N SER A 30 -34.91 -41.87 25.93
CA SER A 30 -34.08 -42.80 26.67
C SER A 30 -32.66 -42.28 26.66
N GLY A 31 -32.18 -41.79 27.79
CA GLY A 31 -30.76 -41.64 28.09
C GLY A 31 -30.09 -40.45 27.39
N THR A 32 -30.11 -39.30 28.04
CA THR A 32 -28.97 -38.40 27.97
C THR A 32 -27.76 -39.13 28.53
N ALA A 33 -27.06 -39.89 27.68
CA ALA A 33 -25.64 -40.13 27.89
C ALA A 33 -25.00 -38.74 27.78
N ALA A 34 -24.94 -38.03 28.92
CA ALA A 34 -24.03 -36.92 29.08
C ALA A 34 -22.67 -37.51 28.72
N VAL A 35 -22.19 -37.21 27.51
CA VAL A 35 -20.83 -37.52 27.12
C VAL A 35 -20.00 -36.76 28.14
N LEU A 36 -19.55 -37.46 29.17
CA LEU A 36 -18.63 -36.98 30.19
C LEU A 36 -17.32 -36.75 29.45
N VAL A 37 -17.23 -35.63 28.76
CA VAL A 37 -15.98 -35.14 28.19
C VAL A 37 -15.06 -34.94 29.39
N PRO A 38 -13.96 -35.71 29.51
CA PRO A 38 -13.13 -35.69 30.70
C PRO A 38 -12.66 -34.26 30.97
N LYS A 39 -12.62 -33.83 32.24
CA LYS A 39 -12.33 -32.45 32.68
C LYS A 39 -11.03 -31.81 32.11
N GLY A 40 -10.13 -32.60 31.51
CA GLY A 40 -8.95 -32.12 30.78
C GLY A 40 -9.11 -31.96 29.26
N ARG A 41 -10.13 -32.58 28.63
CA ARG A 41 -10.33 -32.56 27.18
C ARG A 41 -10.90 -31.22 26.70
N TRP A 42 -11.72 -30.54 27.49
CA TRP A 42 -12.15 -29.16 27.21
C TRP A 42 -10.99 -28.16 27.21
N LYS A 43 -10.02 -28.29 28.13
CA LYS A 43 -8.81 -27.45 28.14
C LYS A 43 -7.97 -27.66 26.87
N ARG A 44 -7.84 -28.91 26.42
CA ARG A 44 -7.13 -29.24 25.16
C ARG A 44 -7.86 -28.71 23.93
N VAL A 45 -9.19 -28.86 23.87
CA VAL A 45 -10.01 -28.32 22.78
C VAL A 45 -9.93 -26.79 22.75
N ALA A 46 -10.04 -26.12 23.89
CA ALA A 46 -9.88 -24.67 23.99
C ALA A 46 -8.47 -24.21 23.57
N ALA A 47 -7.42 -24.92 24.01
CA ALA A 47 -6.05 -24.62 23.60
C ALA A 47 -5.86 -24.76 22.08
N VAL A 48 -6.41 -25.81 21.46
CA VAL A 48 -6.35 -26.01 20.01
C VAL A 48 -7.13 -24.92 19.27
N LEU A 49 -8.32 -24.54 19.75
CA LEU A 49 -9.12 -23.48 19.15
C LEU A 49 -8.46 -22.09 19.24
N ILE A 50 -7.59 -21.85 20.22
CA ILE A 50 -6.77 -20.63 20.33
C ILE A 50 -5.51 -20.75 19.47
N LEU A 51 -4.88 -21.92 19.45
CA LEU A 51 -3.62 -22.13 18.72
C LEU A 51 -3.81 -22.06 17.20
N ILE A 52 -4.90 -22.60 16.66
CA ILE A 52 -5.18 -22.58 15.22
C ILE A 52 -5.15 -21.16 14.64
N PRO A 53 -5.91 -20.16 15.15
CA PRO A 53 -5.85 -18.80 14.63
C PRO A 53 -4.47 -18.17 14.84
N ILE A 54 -3.79 -18.42 15.97
CA ILE A 54 -2.41 -17.92 16.17
C ILE A 54 -1.47 -18.44 15.08
N VAL A 55 -1.49 -19.76 14.82
CA VAL A 55 -0.65 -20.36 13.77
C VAL A 55 -1.03 -19.85 12.39
N TYR A 56 -2.32 -19.67 12.11
CA TYR A 56 -2.81 -19.13 10.85
C TYR A 56 -2.34 -17.68 10.62
N TYR A 57 -2.50 -16.80 11.61
CA TYR A 57 -2.11 -15.40 11.51
C TYR A 57 -0.60 -15.20 11.54
N VAL A 58 0.13 -15.88 12.43
CA VAL A 58 1.59 -15.77 12.52
C VAL A 58 2.26 -16.45 11.32
N GLY A 59 1.87 -17.68 11.00
CA GLY A 59 2.44 -18.41 9.86
C GLY A 59 2.10 -17.75 8.52
N GLY A 60 0.84 -17.34 8.34
CA GLY A 60 0.41 -16.61 7.16
C GLY A 60 1.06 -15.23 7.05
N GLY A 61 1.17 -14.51 8.17
CA GLY A 61 1.87 -13.22 8.25
C GLY A 61 3.34 -13.34 7.87
N LEU A 62 4.07 -14.31 8.42
CA LEU A 62 5.47 -14.56 8.05
C LEU A 62 5.65 -14.96 6.57
N TRP A 63 4.68 -15.66 5.99
CA TRP A 63 4.72 -16.04 4.58
C TRP A 63 4.43 -14.87 3.63
N LEU A 64 3.47 -14.00 4.00
CA LEU A 64 3.09 -12.81 3.24
C LEU A 64 4.08 -11.66 3.41
N HIS A 65 4.69 -11.52 4.58
CA HIS A 65 5.54 -10.39 4.92
C HIS A 65 6.75 -10.28 3.99
N ARG A 66 6.70 -9.32 3.06
CA ARG A 66 7.77 -9.02 2.13
C ARG A 66 7.90 -7.51 1.96
N ILE A 67 8.87 -6.93 2.65
CA ILE A 67 9.31 -5.56 2.42
C ILE A 67 10.56 -5.65 1.55
N ASP A 68 10.37 -5.54 0.22
CA ASP A 68 11.47 -5.56 -0.75
C ASP A 68 11.99 -4.15 -1.00
N ASP A 69 13.10 -3.81 -0.35
CA ASP A 69 13.82 -2.53 -0.42
C ASP A 69 15.18 -2.66 -1.13
N ARG A 70 15.36 -3.71 -1.94
CA ARG A 70 16.59 -3.99 -2.69
C ARG A 70 16.94 -2.87 -3.67
N PRO A 71 18.08 -2.18 -3.51
CA PRO A 71 18.44 -1.02 -4.33
C PRO A 71 18.86 -1.38 -5.77
N ASP A 72 19.11 -2.66 -6.04
CA ASP A 72 19.51 -3.26 -7.31
C ASP A 72 18.34 -3.75 -8.17
N PHE A 73 17.09 -3.60 -7.71
CA PHE A 73 15.94 -3.90 -8.58
C PHE A 73 15.93 -2.97 -9.80
N GLU A 74 15.71 -3.57 -10.98
CA GLU A 74 15.77 -2.91 -12.28
C GLU A 74 14.64 -3.42 -13.18
N PRO A 75 14.13 -2.57 -14.10
CA PRO A 75 13.17 -3.02 -15.10
C PRO A 75 13.83 -3.97 -16.09
N GLN A 76 13.14 -5.08 -16.39
CA GLN A 76 13.61 -6.06 -17.38
C GLN A 76 13.16 -5.68 -18.79
N ASN A 77 13.98 -6.04 -19.78
CA ASN A 77 13.64 -5.97 -21.21
C ASN A 77 13.26 -4.58 -21.75
N VAL A 78 13.88 -3.51 -21.21
CA VAL A 78 13.66 -2.15 -21.72
C VAL A 78 14.24 -2.02 -23.14
N GLN A 79 13.40 -1.68 -24.11
CA GLN A 79 13.80 -1.57 -25.51
C GLN A 79 14.50 -0.22 -25.78
N PRO A 80 15.36 -0.15 -26.82
CA PRO A 80 15.92 1.14 -27.26
C PRO A 80 14.81 2.15 -27.57
N GLY A 81 14.96 3.38 -27.06
CA GLY A 81 13.99 4.46 -27.22
C GLY A 81 12.94 4.56 -26.09
N GLU A 82 12.73 3.48 -25.33
CA GLU A 82 11.89 3.52 -24.12
C GLU A 82 12.56 4.35 -23.00
N SER A 83 11.74 4.92 -22.11
CA SER A 83 12.19 5.48 -20.84
C SER A 83 12.36 4.35 -19.83
N ARG A 84 13.54 4.30 -19.21
CA ARG A 84 13.83 3.36 -18.12
C ARG A 84 13.06 3.74 -16.85
N ALA A 85 12.83 5.03 -16.60
CA ALA A 85 12.03 5.50 -15.46
C ALA A 85 10.56 5.05 -15.56
N VAL A 86 9.97 5.12 -16.76
CA VAL A 86 8.61 4.60 -16.99
C VAL A 86 8.57 3.07 -16.83
N ALA A 87 9.59 2.38 -17.33
CA ALA A 87 9.69 0.94 -17.20
C ALA A 87 9.79 0.48 -15.73
N VAL A 88 10.61 1.16 -14.91
CA VAL A 88 10.71 0.80 -13.47
C VAL A 88 9.44 1.13 -12.71
N ALA A 89 8.74 2.21 -13.06
CA ALA A 89 7.42 2.50 -12.48
C ALA A 89 6.42 1.37 -12.75
N ALA A 90 6.34 0.90 -14.00
CA ALA A 90 5.49 -0.23 -14.37
C ALA A 90 5.92 -1.55 -13.69
N ALA A 91 7.23 -1.78 -13.57
CA ALA A 91 7.78 -2.96 -12.91
C ALA A 91 7.48 -2.97 -11.40
N LEU A 92 7.59 -1.83 -10.71
CA LEU A 92 7.22 -1.71 -9.30
C LEU A 92 5.74 -1.95 -9.07
N ILE A 93 4.86 -1.49 -9.97
CA ILE A 93 3.42 -1.80 -9.86
C ILE A 93 3.17 -3.30 -9.99
N THR A 94 3.79 -3.97 -10.96
CA THR A 94 3.71 -5.44 -11.08
C THR A 94 4.19 -6.12 -9.80
N ARG A 95 5.34 -5.70 -9.30
CA ARG A 95 5.95 -6.28 -8.10
C ARG A 95 5.01 -6.19 -6.89
N GLU A 96 4.46 -5.02 -6.61
CA GLU A 96 3.60 -4.85 -5.42
C GLU A 96 2.20 -5.41 -5.59
N VAL A 97 1.61 -5.31 -6.78
CA VAL A 97 0.20 -5.68 -6.98
C VAL A 97 0.02 -7.14 -7.37
N ASP A 98 0.94 -7.69 -8.16
CA ASP A 98 0.81 -9.03 -8.73
C ASP A 98 1.77 -10.03 -8.06
N ASP A 99 3.03 -9.66 -7.77
CA ASP A 99 4.03 -10.60 -7.23
C ASP A 99 3.99 -10.72 -5.70
N HIS A 100 3.88 -9.59 -4.99
CA HIS A 100 3.91 -9.53 -3.52
C HIS A 100 2.54 -9.62 -2.85
N HIS A 101 1.46 -9.65 -3.63
CA HIS A 101 0.08 -9.50 -3.16
C HIS A 101 -0.19 -8.10 -2.57
N TRP A 102 -1.33 -7.53 -2.96
CA TRP A 102 -1.73 -6.19 -2.56
C TRP A 102 -2.39 -6.21 -1.17
N THR A 103 -1.57 -6.12 -0.12
CA THR A 103 -2.00 -6.23 1.29
C THR A 103 -2.87 -5.08 1.82
N PRO A 104 -2.82 -3.82 1.32
CA PRO A 104 -3.69 -2.75 1.83
C PRO A 104 -5.17 -3.03 1.73
N MET A 105 -5.58 -3.90 0.82
CA MET A 105 -6.96 -4.29 0.65
C MET A 105 -7.33 -5.47 1.56
N ASP A 106 -6.41 -6.17 2.22
CA ASP A 106 -6.73 -7.42 2.93
C ASP A 106 -7.80 -7.23 4.02
N PRO A 107 -8.84 -8.08 4.08
CA PRO A 107 -9.85 -8.01 5.12
C PRO A 107 -9.29 -8.60 6.42
N PHE A 108 -9.88 -8.23 7.56
CA PHE A 108 -9.40 -8.60 8.90
C PHE A 108 -9.19 -10.12 9.15
N PHE A 109 -9.82 -10.99 8.34
CA PHE A 109 -9.71 -12.44 8.45
C PHE A 109 -8.57 -13.05 7.60
N LEU A 110 -7.88 -12.26 6.78
CA LEU A 110 -6.65 -12.69 6.11
C LEU A 110 -5.42 -12.38 6.99
N PRO A 111 -4.34 -13.19 6.88
CA PRO A 111 -3.15 -12.98 7.70
C PRO A 111 -2.47 -11.62 7.45
N GLY A 112 -2.56 -11.09 6.23
CA GLY A 112 -1.97 -9.81 5.84
C GLY A 112 -2.56 -8.60 6.57
N ALA A 113 -3.79 -8.69 7.09
CA ALA A 113 -4.42 -7.58 7.82
C ALA A 113 -3.72 -7.22 9.15
N TRP A 114 -2.87 -8.11 9.66
CA TRP A 114 -2.05 -7.89 10.87
C TRP A 114 -0.62 -7.45 10.55
N LEU A 115 -0.23 -7.48 9.28
CA LEU A 115 1.01 -6.86 8.82
C LEU A 115 0.67 -5.40 8.58
N ASP A 116 0.89 -4.51 9.54
CA ASP A 116 0.70 -3.06 9.38
C ASP A 116 1.80 -2.44 8.49
N ASN A 117 3.04 -2.88 8.67
CA ASN A 117 4.21 -2.31 8.00
C ASN A 117 4.18 -2.46 6.48
N MET A 118 3.80 -3.64 5.97
CA MET A 118 3.83 -3.95 4.54
C MET A 118 2.77 -3.16 3.73
N PRO A 119 1.49 -3.08 4.15
CA PRO A 119 0.49 -2.21 3.53
C PRO A 119 0.91 -0.75 3.45
N ASN A 120 1.49 -0.21 4.53
CA ASN A 120 1.94 1.18 4.53
C ASN A 120 3.12 1.36 3.57
N TYR A 121 4.07 0.43 3.56
CA TYR A 121 5.17 0.41 2.58
C TYR A 121 4.65 0.40 1.13
N GLN A 122 3.70 -0.48 0.81
CA GLN A 122 3.08 -0.58 -0.51
C GLN A 122 2.31 0.69 -0.90
N ALA A 123 1.55 1.27 0.05
CA ALA A 123 0.85 2.53 -0.15
C ALA A 123 1.83 3.69 -0.40
N GLY A 124 2.96 3.71 0.32
CA GLY A 124 4.05 4.67 0.12
C GLY A 124 4.64 4.61 -1.28
N ILE A 125 4.91 3.40 -1.79
CA ILE A 125 5.35 3.17 -3.17
C ILE A 125 4.33 3.75 -4.16
N MET A 126 3.05 3.37 -4.03
CA MET A 126 2.01 3.84 -4.95
C MET A 126 1.82 5.35 -4.91
N LYS A 127 1.96 6.00 -3.75
CA LYS A 127 1.92 7.46 -3.64
C LYS A 127 2.99 8.13 -4.51
N ALA A 128 4.23 7.63 -4.45
CA ALA A 128 5.33 8.16 -5.27
C ALA A 128 5.10 7.88 -6.78
N LEU A 129 4.63 6.68 -7.13
CA LEU A 129 4.32 6.33 -8.52
C LEU A 129 3.15 7.14 -9.10
N ALA A 130 2.12 7.43 -8.29
CA ALA A 130 1.02 8.31 -8.65
C ALA A 130 1.53 9.74 -8.93
N ARG A 131 2.41 10.26 -8.07
CA ARG A 131 3.07 11.56 -8.32
C ARG A 131 3.86 11.54 -9.61
N PHE A 132 4.65 10.49 -9.84
CA PHE A 132 5.41 10.33 -11.07
C PHE A 132 4.52 10.30 -12.32
N GLY A 133 3.39 9.57 -12.29
CA GLY A 133 2.41 9.57 -13.38
C GLY A 133 1.86 10.97 -13.70
N VAL A 134 1.58 11.77 -12.67
CA VAL A 134 1.15 13.17 -12.83
C VAL A 134 2.26 14.01 -13.47
N GLU A 135 3.51 13.91 -12.99
CA GLU A 135 4.64 14.65 -13.57
C GLU A 135 4.98 14.22 -15.00
N MET A 136 4.82 12.93 -15.30
CA MET A 136 4.95 12.41 -16.66
C MET A 136 3.95 13.09 -17.59
N ARG A 137 2.67 13.13 -17.20
CA ARG A 137 1.60 13.78 -17.97
C ARG A 137 1.82 15.28 -18.12
N ASP A 138 2.22 15.95 -17.04
CA ASP A 138 2.18 17.42 -16.96
C ASP A 138 3.48 18.09 -17.41
N GLN A 139 4.63 17.42 -17.27
CA GLN A 139 5.97 17.98 -17.53
C GLN A 139 6.80 17.11 -18.48
N LEU A 140 7.10 15.86 -18.11
CA LEU A 140 8.18 15.08 -18.75
C LEU A 140 7.86 14.62 -20.17
N ALA A 141 6.60 14.31 -20.46
CA ALA A 141 6.18 13.84 -21.78
C ALA A 141 5.75 14.96 -22.74
N ARG A 142 5.90 16.24 -22.35
CA ARG A 142 5.41 17.37 -23.13
C ARG A 142 6.55 18.10 -23.83
N SER A 143 6.44 18.26 -25.14
CA SER A 143 7.36 19.07 -25.96
C SER A 143 7.30 20.57 -25.65
N ARG A 144 6.10 21.07 -25.31
CA ARG A 144 5.83 22.45 -24.88
C ARG A 144 4.69 22.44 -23.86
N GLY A 145 4.64 23.44 -22.98
CA GLY A 145 3.55 23.57 -21.99
C GLY A 145 2.14 23.69 -22.57
N SER A 146 2.00 23.99 -23.88
CA SER A 146 0.75 24.01 -24.62
C SER A 146 0.46 22.75 -25.44
N SER A 147 1.39 21.80 -25.52
CA SER A 147 1.18 20.54 -26.25
C SER A 147 0.07 19.71 -25.58
N PRO A 148 -0.80 19.02 -26.34
CA PRO A 148 -1.81 18.14 -25.77
C PRO A 148 -1.19 17.11 -24.82
N GLN A 149 -1.92 16.74 -23.77
CA GLN A 149 -1.52 15.68 -22.86
C GLN A 149 -1.59 14.33 -23.58
N ASP A 150 -0.63 13.45 -23.27
CA ASP A 150 -0.66 12.09 -23.78
C ASP A 150 -1.79 11.28 -23.11
N PRO A 151 -2.66 10.61 -23.88
CA PRO A 151 -3.85 9.95 -23.32
C PRO A 151 -3.53 8.76 -22.42
N ASP A 152 -2.41 8.06 -22.65
CA ASP A 152 -2.01 6.95 -21.78
C ASP A 152 -1.47 7.48 -20.45
N LEU A 153 -0.73 8.60 -20.47
CA LEU A 153 -0.25 9.23 -19.24
C LEU A 153 -1.36 9.90 -18.43
N ASP A 154 -2.38 10.47 -19.07
CA ASP A 154 -3.57 10.95 -18.36
C ASP A 154 -4.32 9.80 -17.67
N ARG A 155 -4.50 8.69 -18.37
CA ARG A 155 -5.06 7.47 -17.78
C ARG A 155 -4.20 6.94 -16.63
N ALA A 156 -2.87 6.89 -16.79
CA ALA A 156 -1.96 6.43 -15.75
C ALA A 156 -2.06 7.33 -14.50
N ALA A 157 -1.98 8.65 -14.66
CA ALA A 157 -2.09 9.61 -13.57
C ALA A 157 -3.43 9.47 -12.81
N ALA A 158 -4.54 9.31 -13.53
CA ALA A 158 -5.86 9.12 -12.91
C ALA A 158 -5.96 7.81 -12.13
N ARG A 159 -5.47 6.70 -12.71
CA ARG A 159 -5.61 5.36 -12.13
C ARG A 159 -4.67 5.07 -10.97
N LEU A 160 -3.45 5.60 -11.02
CA LEU A 160 -2.48 5.42 -9.93
C LEU A 160 -2.85 6.22 -8.67
N ASN A 161 -3.69 7.24 -8.78
CA ASN A 161 -4.18 8.02 -7.64
C ASN A 161 -5.37 7.36 -6.91
N ALA A 162 -5.66 6.08 -7.19
CA ALA A 162 -6.69 5.32 -6.49
C ALA A 162 -6.36 5.15 -5.00
N ASP A 163 -7.38 5.12 -4.15
CA ASP A 163 -7.25 4.82 -2.72
C ASP A 163 -6.72 3.38 -2.55
N PRO A 164 -5.56 3.19 -1.87
CA PRO A 164 -4.97 1.87 -1.61
C PRO A 164 -5.92 0.83 -1.03
N ARG A 165 -6.91 1.26 -0.23
CA ARG A 165 -7.84 0.38 0.49
C ARG A 165 -9.17 0.18 -0.23
N GLN A 166 -9.33 0.74 -1.45
CA GLN A 166 -10.59 0.66 -2.18
C GLN A 166 -10.92 -0.80 -2.57
N TRP A 167 -11.92 -1.38 -1.88
CA TRP A 167 -12.45 -2.72 -2.16
C TRP A 167 -13.65 -2.67 -3.12
N VAL A 168 -13.96 -3.82 -3.73
CA VAL A 168 -15.18 -4.10 -4.53
C VAL A 168 -16.45 -3.53 -3.90
N TRP A 169 -16.61 -3.50 -2.57
CA TRP A 169 -17.78 -2.95 -1.91
C TRP A 169 -17.33 -2.16 -0.69
N THR A 170 -17.48 -0.84 -0.76
CA THR A 170 -17.13 0.10 0.30
C THR A 170 -18.38 0.88 0.67
N PRO A 171 -19.17 0.44 1.68
CA PRO A 171 -20.50 1.00 1.98
C PRO A 171 -20.51 2.49 2.30
N SER A 172 -19.37 3.04 2.76
CA SER A 172 -19.19 4.47 3.04
C SER A 172 -19.04 5.33 1.78
N MET A 173 -18.73 4.74 0.62
CA MET A 173 -18.54 5.45 -0.66
C MET A 173 -19.64 5.17 -1.67
N SER A 174 -20.18 3.94 -1.72
CA SER A 174 -21.22 3.56 -2.67
C SER A 174 -22.01 2.34 -2.21
N ILE A 175 -23.32 2.32 -2.52
CA ILE A 175 -24.19 1.14 -2.36
C ILE A 175 -23.93 0.07 -3.45
N TRP A 176 -23.25 0.43 -4.54
CA TRP A 176 -22.92 -0.46 -5.66
C TRP A 176 -21.44 -0.84 -5.67
N PRO A 177 -21.08 -2.00 -6.27
CA PRO A 177 -19.68 -2.40 -6.36
C PRO A 177 -18.80 -1.37 -7.08
N SER A 178 -17.59 -1.13 -6.58
CA SER A 178 -16.61 -0.21 -7.13
C SER A 178 -15.41 -0.96 -7.72
N VAL A 179 -14.66 -0.29 -8.61
CA VAL A 179 -13.41 -0.84 -9.15
C VAL A 179 -12.38 -0.92 -8.02
N THR A 180 -11.70 -2.06 -7.87
CA THR A 180 -10.70 -2.25 -6.82
C THR A 180 -9.44 -1.43 -7.07
N ALA A 181 -8.73 -1.08 -6.00
CA ALA A 181 -7.41 -0.43 -6.09
C ALA A 181 -6.45 -1.20 -7.02
N THR A 182 -6.37 -2.52 -6.83
CA THR A 182 -5.58 -3.45 -7.65
C THR A 182 -5.93 -3.35 -9.15
N SER A 183 -7.22 -3.32 -9.50
CA SER A 183 -7.64 -3.17 -10.91
C SER A 183 -7.21 -1.83 -11.47
N GLN A 184 -7.35 -0.74 -10.71
CA GLN A 184 -6.90 0.58 -11.14
C GLN A 184 -5.38 0.63 -11.31
N TYR A 185 -4.61 0.10 -10.39
CA TYR A 185 -3.15 0.05 -10.53
C TYR A 185 -2.70 -0.77 -11.74
N ARG A 186 -3.37 -1.90 -12.02
CA ARG A 186 -3.13 -2.69 -13.25
C ARG A 186 -3.42 -1.90 -14.52
N ASP A 187 -4.53 -1.14 -14.54
CA ASP A 187 -4.88 -0.26 -15.66
C ASP A 187 -3.85 0.86 -15.84
N GLY A 188 -3.42 1.48 -14.74
CA GLY A 188 -2.38 2.52 -14.73
C GLY A 188 -1.05 1.99 -15.25
N ARG A 189 -0.64 0.79 -14.81
CA ARG A 189 0.54 0.09 -15.34
C ARG A 189 0.41 -0.18 -16.83
N ALA A 190 -0.72 -0.71 -17.29
CA ALA A 190 -0.93 -1.01 -18.70
C ALA A 190 -0.78 0.26 -19.57
N ALA A 191 -1.28 1.39 -19.07
CA ALA A 191 -1.12 2.68 -19.73
C ALA A 191 0.34 3.15 -19.76
N LEU A 192 1.10 3.03 -18.66
CA LEU A 192 2.54 3.32 -18.66
C LEU A 192 3.31 2.47 -19.69
N ILE A 193 3.01 1.16 -19.77
CA ILE A 193 3.64 0.26 -20.74
C ILE A 193 3.25 0.66 -22.18
N ALA A 194 2.00 1.02 -22.43
CA ALA A 194 1.53 1.46 -23.74
C ALA A 194 2.22 2.77 -24.18
N TYR A 195 2.32 3.74 -23.27
CA TYR A 195 3.08 4.97 -23.50
C TYR A 195 4.54 4.66 -23.86
N ASN A 196 5.21 3.78 -23.10
CA ASN A 196 6.63 3.50 -23.32
C ASN A 196 6.89 2.83 -24.68
N LYS A 197 6.00 1.91 -25.09
CA LYS A 197 6.04 1.29 -26.43
C LYS A 197 5.86 2.33 -27.54
N ARG A 198 4.91 3.26 -27.38
CA ARG A 198 4.71 4.37 -28.34
C ARG A 198 5.91 5.30 -28.37
N LEU A 199 6.55 5.55 -27.22
CA LEU A 199 7.77 6.35 -27.14
C LEU A 199 8.90 5.72 -27.95
N ALA A 200 9.13 4.41 -27.81
CA ALA A 200 10.13 3.70 -28.61
C ALA A 200 9.81 3.72 -30.12
N ALA A 201 8.53 3.70 -30.48
CA ALA A 201 8.07 3.83 -31.87
C ALA A 201 8.10 5.27 -32.42
N GLY A 202 8.52 6.27 -31.62
CA GLY A 202 8.51 7.68 -32.02
C GLY A 202 7.10 8.29 -32.12
N GLN A 203 6.10 7.65 -31.51
CA GLN A 203 4.69 8.06 -31.51
C GLN A 203 4.28 8.80 -30.23
N ALA A 204 5.20 8.97 -29.28
CA ALA A 204 5.04 9.76 -28.08
C ALA A 204 6.32 10.57 -27.83
N SER A 205 6.20 11.70 -27.13
CA SER A 205 7.34 12.54 -26.75
C SER A 205 7.79 12.25 -25.32
N PHE A 206 9.10 12.23 -25.11
CA PHE A 206 9.74 12.28 -23.80
C PHE A 206 10.94 13.23 -23.89
N GLU A 207 10.76 14.42 -23.35
CA GLU A 207 11.71 15.51 -23.53
C GLU A 207 12.80 15.48 -22.45
N ARG A 208 14.01 15.09 -22.88
CA ARG A 208 15.20 14.99 -22.05
C ARG A 208 15.87 16.36 -21.87
N ARG A 209 15.11 17.34 -21.39
CA ARG A 209 15.55 18.73 -21.18
C ARG A 209 15.80 19.03 -19.69
N ALA A 210 16.78 19.88 -19.40
CA ALA A 210 17.18 20.20 -18.04
C ALA A 210 16.06 20.83 -17.20
N ASP A 211 15.22 21.67 -17.80
CA ASP A 211 14.06 22.32 -17.15
C ASP A 211 12.98 21.31 -16.73
N ASN A 212 12.71 20.31 -17.58
CA ASN A 212 11.77 19.24 -17.25
C ASN A 212 12.27 18.38 -16.08
N LEU A 213 13.56 18.01 -16.09
CA LEU A 213 14.16 17.29 -14.98
C LEU A 213 14.14 18.13 -13.70
N GLN A 214 14.52 19.41 -13.79
CA GLN A 214 14.47 20.36 -12.67
C GLN A 214 13.07 20.40 -12.04
N ALA A 215 12.03 20.60 -12.86
CA ALA A 215 10.65 20.67 -12.38
C ALA A 215 10.23 19.39 -11.64
N PHE A 216 10.63 18.22 -12.15
CA PHE A 216 10.40 16.94 -11.48
C PHE A 216 11.12 16.88 -10.12
N LEU A 217 12.42 17.22 -10.06
CA LEU A 217 13.20 17.21 -8.82
C LEU A 217 12.63 18.17 -7.76
N GLU A 218 12.21 19.37 -8.17
CA GLU A 218 11.54 20.34 -7.29
C GLU A 218 10.24 19.76 -6.72
N ARG A 219 9.50 19.01 -7.54
CA ARG A 219 8.26 18.39 -7.07
C ARG A 219 8.52 17.26 -6.08
N VAL A 220 9.50 16.39 -6.34
CA VAL A 220 9.92 15.36 -5.38
C VAL A 220 10.39 16.00 -4.07
N ALA A 221 11.16 17.09 -4.15
CA ALA A 221 11.62 17.84 -2.96
C ALA A 221 10.44 18.44 -2.17
N SER A 222 9.40 18.91 -2.85
CA SER A 222 8.16 19.39 -2.23
C SER A 222 7.41 18.27 -1.49
N ASP A 223 7.28 17.10 -2.12
CA ASP A 223 6.59 15.94 -1.53
C ASP A 223 7.36 15.39 -0.31
N ILE A 224 8.68 15.28 -0.40
CA ILE A 224 9.55 14.93 0.73
C ILE A 224 9.45 15.96 1.85
N GLY A 225 9.38 17.25 1.53
CA GLY A 225 9.16 18.31 2.52
C GLY A 225 7.83 18.13 3.27
N SER A 226 6.76 17.78 2.57
CA SER A 226 5.45 17.50 3.19
C SER A 226 5.48 16.28 4.11
N THR A 227 6.31 15.29 3.76
CA THR A 227 6.49 14.04 4.52
C THR A 227 7.32 14.29 5.77
N SER A 228 8.39 15.08 5.66
CA SER A 228 9.17 15.55 6.81
C SER A 228 8.32 16.34 7.80
N ALA A 229 7.39 17.18 7.33
CA ALA A 229 6.48 17.93 8.20
C ALA A 229 5.40 17.05 8.87
N GLN A 230 5.12 15.85 8.34
CA GLN A 230 4.24 14.88 9.01
C GLN A 230 4.99 14.17 10.14
N ILE A 231 6.24 13.77 9.88
CA ILE A 231 7.14 13.22 10.91
C ILE A 231 7.32 14.22 12.06
N ASP A 232 7.64 15.48 11.75
CA ASP A 232 7.87 16.51 12.76
C ASP A 232 6.66 16.72 13.67
N ARG A 233 5.46 16.84 13.09
CA ARG A 233 4.20 16.93 13.85
C ARG A 233 3.96 15.69 14.72
N HIS A 234 4.15 14.49 14.17
CA HIS A 234 3.96 13.24 14.92
C HIS A 234 4.93 13.11 16.09
N ILE A 235 6.19 13.52 15.92
CA ILE A 235 7.18 13.56 17.01
C ILE A 235 6.78 14.63 18.05
N HIS A 236 6.29 15.79 17.62
CA HIS A 236 5.86 16.84 18.55
C HIS A 236 4.69 16.39 19.42
N ASP A 237 3.70 15.72 18.82
CA ASP A 237 2.46 15.32 19.49
C ASP A 237 2.59 14.02 20.30
N HIS A 238 3.42 13.07 19.83
CA HIS A 238 3.50 11.69 20.35
C HIS A 238 4.93 11.22 20.70
N GLY A 239 5.92 12.09 20.60
CA GLY A 239 7.32 11.76 20.90
C GLY A 239 7.51 11.35 22.36
N GLY A 240 7.94 10.11 22.59
CA GLY A 240 8.16 9.55 23.92
C GLY A 240 6.95 8.83 24.53
N ASP A 241 5.84 8.72 23.80
CA ASP A 241 4.73 7.86 24.20
C ASP A 241 5.20 6.40 24.37
N LEU A 242 4.71 5.75 25.43
CA LEU A 242 5.10 4.36 25.74
C LEU A 242 4.59 3.35 24.69
N LEU A 243 3.48 3.66 24.02
CA LEU A 243 2.87 2.83 22.98
C LEU A 243 2.43 3.73 21.81
N ASP A 244 3.15 3.64 20.70
CA ASP A 244 2.86 4.37 19.47
C ASP A 244 2.77 3.39 18.29
N PHE A 245 1.56 2.91 18.03
CA PHE A 245 1.23 2.02 16.91
C PHE A 245 1.00 2.78 15.59
N TYR A 246 1.29 4.09 15.55
CA TYR A 246 1.17 4.91 14.34
C TYR A 246 2.55 5.29 13.79
N ALA A 247 3.57 5.34 14.63
CA ALA A 247 4.94 5.63 14.21
C ALA A 247 5.48 4.64 13.18
N ASP A 248 5.18 3.36 13.33
CA ASP A 248 5.56 2.32 12.38
C ASP A 248 4.83 2.49 11.03
N ASN A 249 3.53 2.73 11.04
CA ASN A 249 2.71 3.04 9.87
C ASN A 249 3.32 4.21 9.08
N LEU A 250 3.63 5.31 9.78
CA LEU A 250 4.27 6.49 9.18
C LEU A 250 5.66 6.16 8.64
N PHE A 251 6.48 5.46 9.42
CA PHE A 251 7.84 5.09 9.04
C PHE A 251 7.86 4.26 7.75
N TYR A 252 7.02 3.24 7.65
CA TYR A 252 7.00 2.35 6.49
C TYR A 252 6.35 2.99 5.26
N ALA A 253 5.32 3.83 5.43
CA ALA A 253 4.79 4.64 4.33
C ALA A 253 5.87 5.54 3.72
N ASN A 254 6.65 6.21 4.57
CA ASN A 254 7.73 7.08 4.13
C ASN A 254 8.88 6.29 3.51
N LYS A 255 9.22 5.12 4.07
CA LYS A 255 10.22 4.20 3.51
C LYS A 255 9.84 3.75 2.10
N GLY A 256 8.57 3.37 1.88
CA GLY A 256 8.07 2.97 0.57
C GLY A 256 8.12 4.10 -0.46
N GLN A 257 7.74 5.30 -0.05
CA GLN A 257 7.81 6.50 -0.88
C GLN A 257 9.26 6.84 -1.27
N LEU A 258 10.19 6.82 -0.30
CA LEU A 258 11.62 7.03 -0.52
C LEU A 258 12.22 5.98 -1.45
N TYR A 259 11.87 4.71 -1.27
CA TYR A 259 12.32 3.61 -2.12
C TYR A 259 11.86 3.79 -3.57
N ALA A 260 10.58 4.09 -3.78
CA ALA A 260 10.05 4.35 -5.11
C ALA A 260 10.71 5.56 -5.77
N TYR A 261 10.92 6.66 -5.04
CA TYR A 261 11.66 7.81 -5.57
C TYR A 261 13.12 7.49 -5.88
N TYR A 262 13.81 6.74 -5.03
CA TYR A 262 15.16 6.27 -5.31
C TYR A 262 15.21 5.49 -6.64
N MET A 263 14.26 4.57 -6.86
CA MET A 263 14.21 3.79 -8.10
C MET A 263 13.89 4.62 -9.33
N LEU A 264 12.90 5.52 -9.22
CA LEU A 264 12.56 6.44 -10.30
C LEU A 264 13.74 7.34 -10.64
N LEU A 265 14.38 7.96 -9.64
CA LEU A 265 15.54 8.83 -9.85
C LEU A 265 16.70 8.05 -10.44
N LYS A 266 17.01 6.84 -9.96
CA LYS A 266 18.06 5.99 -10.52
C LYS A 266 17.89 5.83 -12.04
N GLU A 267 16.70 5.44 -12.49
CA GLU A 267 16.45 5.22 -13.92
C GLU A 267 16.25 6.51 -14.71
N LEU A 268 15.72 7.57 -14.09
CA LEU A 268 15.63 8.89 -14.71
C LEU A 268 17.03 9.48 -14.95
N GLY A 269 17.99 9.19 -14.07
CA GLY A 269 19.40 9.55 -14.29
C GLY A 269 19.98 8.89 -15.54
N ASN A 270 19.57 7.65 -15.84
CA ASN A 270 19.94 6.98 -17.09
C ASN A 270 19.24 7.64 -18.30
N ASP A 271 17.94 7.96 -18.17
CA ASP A 271 17.18 8.63 -19.23
C ASP A 271 17.73 10.04 -19.55
N TYR A 272 18.29 10.74 -18.56
CA TYR A 272 18.85 12.10 -18.65
C TYR A 272 20.38 12.14 -18.64
N GLN A 273 21.07 11.03 -18.94
CA GLN A 273 22.52 10.93 -18.83
C GLN A 273 23.28 11.99 -19.66
N SER A 274 22.74 12.41 -20.81
CA SER A 274 23.34 13.51 -21.60
C SER A 274 23.30 14.84 -20.83
N VAL A 275 22.13 15.22 -20.32
CA VAL A 275 21.92 16.45 -19.53
C VAL A 275 22.79 16.47 -18.28
N LEU A 276 22.85 15.34 -17.55
CA LEU A 276 23.66 15.25 -16.34
C LEU A 276 25.17 15.38 -16.64
N ARG A 277 25.65 14.84 -17.77
CA ARG A 277 27.05 14.99 -18.19
C ARG A 277 27.38 16.40 -18.66
N GLU A 278 26.50 17.01 -19.45
CA GLU A 278 26.67 18.38 -19.95
C GLU A 278 26.75 19.41 -18.82
N ARG A 279 26.06 19.16 -17.70
CA ARG A 279 26.05 20.03 -16.53
C ARG A 279 27.08 19.64 -15.46
N ASP A 280 27.95 18.65 -15.70
CA ASP A 280 28.93 18.14 -14.73
C ASP A 280 28.30 17.69 -13.38
N MET A 281 27.13 17.03 -13.46
CA MET A 281 26.31 16.67 -12.29
C MET A 281 26.66 15.31 -11.66
N ALA A 282 27.71 14.63 -12.14
CA ALA A 282 28.02 13.26 -11.69
C ALA A 282 28.21 13.18 -10.16
N GLY A 283 28.95 14.12 -9.57
CA GLY A 283 29.18 14.18 -8.12
C GLY A 283 27.91 14.48 -7.31
N PRO A 284 27.26 15.64 -7.51
CA PRO A 284 26.03 16.00 -6.79
C PRO A 284 24.91 14.96 -6.93
N TRP A 285 24.73 14.39 -8.13
CA TRP A 285 23.74 13.35 -8.38
C TRP A 285 24.05 12.07 -7.59
N ALA A 286 25.30 11.59 -7.62
CA ALA A 286 25.69 10.40 -6.87
C ALA A 286 25.50 10.59 -5.35
N GLN A 287 25.86 11.76 -4.82
CA GLN A 287 25.69 12.07 -3.39
C GLN A 287 24.22 12.15 -2.98
N MET A 288 23.35 12.65 -3.86
CA MET A 288 21.90 12.64 -3.66
C MET A 288 21.38 11.19 -3.64
N MET A 289 21.77 10.38 -4.63
CA MET A 289 21.37 8.98 -4.74
C MET A 289 21.80 8.13 -3.53
N ASP A 290 22.97 8.39 -2.95
CA ASP A 290 23.46 7.71 -1.75
C ASP A 290 22.61 8.02 -0.50
N THR A 291 22.22 9.28 -0.31
CA THR A 291 21.28 9.66 0.75
C THR A 291 19.93 8.96 0.57
N PHE A 292 19.38 8.95 -0.66
CA PHE A 292 18.12 8.26 -0.96
C PHE A 292 18.22 6.76 -0.70
N ARG A 293 19.31 6.11 -1.13
CA ARG A 293 19.57 4.69 -0.87
C ARG A 293 19.57 4.40 0.63
N THR A 294 20.31 5.19 1.40
CA THR A 294 20.40 5.03 2.85
C THR A 294 19.03 5.17 3.50
N ALA A 295 18.26 6.20 3.12
CA ALA A 295 16.93 6.46 3.65
C ALA A 295 15.92 5.35 3.29
N ALA A 296 15.98 4.84 2.06
CA ALA A 296 15.10 3.79 1.56
C ALA A 296 15.39 2.41 2.19
N THR A 297 16.62 2.17 2.64
CA THR A 297 17.08 0.87 3.18
C THR A 297 17.13 0.81 4.72
N LEU A 298 16.63 1.84 5.41
CA LEU A 298 16.50 1.79 6.88
C LEU A 298 15.56 0.66 7.31
N GLN A 299 16.03 -0.27 8.12
CA GLN A 299 15.27 -1.45 8.53
C GLN A 299 15.43 -1.74 10.03
N PRO A 300 14.80 -0.95 10.90
CA PRO A 300 14.77 -1.27 12.31
C PRO A 300 13.94 -2.54 12.56
N TRP A 301 14.33 -3.35 13.55
CA TRP A 301 13.54 -4.52 13.95
C TRP A 301 12.19 -4.12 14.55
N VAL A 302 12.18 -3.01 15.29
CA VAL A 302 10.97 -2.39 15.87
C VAL A 302 11.10 -0.88 15.69
N VAL A 303 10.05 -0.25 15.18
CA VAL A 303 10.00 1.21 15.09
C VAL A 303 9.67 1.77 16.46
N VAL A 304 10.52 2.69 16.91
CA VAL A 304 10.38 3.38 18.19
C VAL A 304 10.40 4.88 17.93
N ASN A 305 9.42 5.59 18.49
CA ASN A 305 9.26 7.04 18.42
C ASN A 305 9.58 7.71 19.76
N GLY A 306 10.83 7.59 20.20
CA GLY A 306 11.30 8.36 21.35
C GLY A 306 11.25 9.87 21.10
N ALA A 307 11.19 10.65 22.17
CA ALA A 307 11.40 12.10 22.09
C ALA A 307 12.77 12.40 21.45
N ALA A 308 12.90 13.55 20.78
CA ALA A 308 14.11 13.89 20.03
C ALA A 308 15.37 14.01 20.91
N ASP A 309 15.20 14.35 22.19
CA ASP A 309 16.22 14.49 23.23
C ASP A 309 16.26 13.29 24.21
N SER A 310 15.59 12.19 23.87
CA SER A 310 15.52 10.99 24.69
C SER A 310 16.90 10.39 24.97
N GLN A 311 17.16 10.09 26.24
CA GLN A 311 18.42 9.47 26.70
C GLN A 311 18.44 7.95 26.55
N PHE A 312 17.27 7.30 26.54
CA PHE A 312 17.16 5.84 26.67
C PHE A 312 16.42 5.16 25.50
N LEU A 313 15.49 5.88 24.86
CA LEU A 313 14.72 5.37 23.74
C LEU A 313 15.20 6.02 22.42
N PRO A 314 15.51 5.24 21.37
CA PRO A 314 15.83 5.80 20.07
C PRO A 314 14.59 6.42 19.41
N SER A 315 14.82 7.37 18.51
CA SER A 315 13.75 7.92 17.66
C SER A 315 14.04 7.65 16.18
N HIS A 316 13.40 6.62 15.65
CA HIS A 316 13.56 6.21 14.24
C HIS A 316 12.91 7.22 13.29
N LEU A 317 11.84 7.88 13.73
CA LEU A 317 11.22 8.97 12.97
C LEU A 317 12.15 10.17 12.87
N VAL A 318 12.87 10.54 13.93
CA VAL A 318 13.91 11.60 13.86
C VAL A 318 15.02 11.20 12.88
N ALA A 319 15.51 9.96 12.96
CA ALA A 319 16.54 9.46 12.05
C ALA A 319 16.07 9.51 10.58
N GLN A 320 14.84 9.05 10.30
CA GLN A 320 14.25 9.13 8.95
C GLN A 320 14.04 10.59 8.50
N GLY A 321 13.59 11.46 9.42
CA GLY A 321 13.42 12.90 9.19
C GLY A 321 14.72 13.60 8.79
N PHE A 322 15.84 13.25 9.44
CA PHE A 322 17.16 13.75 9.07
C PHE A 322 17.51 13.41 7.61
N TYR A 323 17.33 12.16 7.19
CA TYR A 323 17.62 11.76 5.81
C TYR A 323 16.67 12.40 4.80
N LEU A 324 15.38 12.56 5.13
CA LEU A 324 14.42 13.29 4.29
C LEU A 324 14.84 14.75 4.08
N LEU A 325 15.26 15.44 5.15
CA LEU A 325 15.74 16.81 5.05
C LEU A 325 17.01 16.90 4.20
N ARG A 326 17.97 15.98 4.39
CA ARG A 326 19.18 15.91 3.58
C ARG A 326 18.86 15.66 2.10
N ALA A 327 18.00 14.68 1.81
CA ALA A 327 17.56 14.35 0.46
C ALA A 327 16.87 15.53 -0.23
N ARG A 328 15.98 16.23 0.49
CA ARG A 328 15.31 17.44 0.00
C ARG A 328 16.29 18.56 -0.34
N THR A 329 17.28 18.80 0.51
CA THR A 329 18.30 19.82 0.27
C THR A 329 19.11 19.49 -0.98
N GLN A 330 19.56 18.24 -1.11
CA GLN A 330 20.33 17.79 -2.27
C GLN A 330 19.52 17.82 -3.56
N LEU A 331 18.22 17.45 -3.52
CA LEU A 331 17.34 17.60 -4.69
C LEU A 331 17.24 19.05 -5.17
N ARG A 332 17.08 19.99 -4.23
CA ARG A 332 17.00 21.42 -4.55
C ARG A 332 18.31 21.95 -5.10
N GLU A 333 19.44 21.53 -4.53
CA GLU A 333 20.76 21.88 -5.03
C GLU A 333 20.96 21.39 -6.48
N VAL A 334 20.66 20.11 -6.76
CA VAL A 334 20.74 19.56 -8.12
C VAL A 334 19.79 20.30 -9.07
N ALA A 335 18.55 20.57 -8.65
CA ALA A 335 17.59 21.34 -9.43
C ALA A 335 18.10 22.77 -9.73
N ASP A 336 18.64 23.46 -8.73
CA ASP A 336 19.20 24.81 -8.88
C ASP A 336 20.40 24.85 -9.83
N ILE A 337 21.20 23.78 -9.88
CA ILE A 337 22.32 23.70 -10.83
C ILE A 337 21.80 23.42 -12.25
N LEU A 338 20.79 22.57 -12.42
CA LEU A 338 20.17 22.34 -13.74
C LEU A 338 19.60 23.62 -14.38
N ARG A 339 19.20 24.60 -13.56
CA ARG A 339 18.70 25.91 -14.01
C ARG A 339 19.79 26.83 -14.56
N LYS A 340 21.02 26.71 -14.06
CA LYS A 340 22.18 27.55 -14.47
C LYS A 340 22.85 26.88 -15.66
#